data_AF-A0A183DJ34-F1
#
_entry.id   AF-A0A183DJ34-F1
#
_cell.length_a   1.000
_cell.length_b   1.000
_cell.length_c   1.000
_cell.angle_alpha   90.00
_cell.angle_beta   90.00
_cell.angle_gamma   90.00
#
_symmetry.space_group_name_H-M   'P 1'
#
loop_
_entity.id
_entity.type
_entity.pdbx_description
1 polymer ?
#
loop_
_entity_poly.entity_id
_entity_poly.type
_entity_poly.pdbx_seq_one_letter_code
_entity_poly.pdbx_strand_id
1 'polypeptide(L)' 'MVWLLKKPHLVAHKFYFKVQPAAYFCIYKKVRERALENNWTFDDKMYGDLPGPRMTRGQSVQEWFDENAS' A
#
# COMPACT_ATOMS: atom_id res chain seq x y z
N MET A 1 3.37 16.09 -2.41
CA MET A 1 2.53 15.17 -3.23
C MET A 1 3.35 14.25 -4.13
N VAL A 2 4.31 14.75 -4.92
CA VAL A 2 5.07 13.95 -5.91
C VAL A 2 5.77 12.73 -5.27
N TRP A 3 6.36 12.87 -4.08
CA TRP A 3 7.03 11.77 -3.38
C TRP A 3 6.06 10.65 -2.97
N LEU A 4 4.85 10.99 -2.49
CA LEU A 4 3.82 10.01 -2.12
C LEU A 4 3.38 9.19 -3.34
N LEU A 5 3.23 9.83 -4.50
CA LEU A 5 2.86 9.12 -5.72
C LEU A 5 3.97 8.19 -6.21
N LYS A 6 5.25 8.45 -5.93
CA LYS A 6 6.34 7.55 -6.33
C LYS A 6 6.39 6.24 -5.52
N LYS A 7 5.62 6.12 -4.43
CA LYS A 7 5.58 4.90 -3.65
C LYS A 7 4.77 3.82 -4.39
N PRO A 8 5.31 2.59 -4.49
CA PRO A 8 4.59 1.46 -5.09
C PRO A 8 3.48 0.97 -4.15
N HIS A 9 3.61 1.23 -2.85
CA HIS A 9 2.62 0.83 -1.86
C HIS A 9 1.42 1.77 -1.78
N LEU A 10 0.25 1.23 -1.44
CA LEU A 10 -0.95 1.95 -1.04
C LEU A 10 -0.58 2.85 0.13
N VAL A 11 -0.42 4.13 -0.18
CA VAL A 11 -0.03 5.13 0.80
C VAL A 11 -1.18 5.30 1.77
N ALA A 12 -1.08 4.69 2.95
CA ALA A 12 -1.96 4.93 4.08
C ALA A 12 -1.65 6.30 4.70
N HIS A 13 -1.87 7.39 3.95
CA HIS A 13 -1.82 8.73 4.50
C HIS A 13 -3.24 9.27 4.63
N LYS A 14 -3.65 9.61 5.85
CA LYS A 14 -4.99 10.14 6.13
C LYS A 14 -5.14 11.50 5.45
N PHE A 15 -5.96 11.56 4.40
CA PHE A 15 -6.41 12.82 3.81
C PHE A 15 -7.80 13.13 4.36
N TYR A 16 -7.93 14.28 5.02
CA TYR A 16 -9.22 14.74 5.52
C TYR A 16 -9.83 15.73 4.53
N PHE A 17 -11.05 15.45 4.08
CA PHE A 17 -11.80 16.36 3.20
C PHE A 17 -11.92 17.78 3.74
N LYS A 18 -12.02 17.92 5.07
CA LYS A 18 -12.17 19.22 5.74
C LYS A 18 -10.88 20.05 5.76
N VAL A 19 -9.72 19.44 5.55
CA VAL A 19 -8.41 20.11 5.68
C VAL A 19 -7.74 20.23 4.32
N GLN A 20 -7.82 19.19 3.48
CA GLN A 20 -7.09 19.10 2.21
C GLN A 20 -7.91 18.41 1.11
N PRO A 21 -9.07 18.96 0.71
CA PRO A 21 -9.96 18.33 -0.26
C PRO A 21 -9.30 18.15 -1.64
N ALA A 22 -8.55 19.15 -2.11
CA ALA A 22 -7.85 19.06 -3.38
C ALA A 22 -6.80 17.93 -3.40
N ALA A 23 -6.04 17.77 -2.31
CA ALA A 23 -5.05 16.71 -2.20
C ALA A 23 -5.71 15.32 -2.24
N TYR A 24 -6.85 15.15 -1.56
CA TYR A 24 -7.64 13.92 -1.62
C TYR A 24 -8.04 13.58 -3.06
N PHE A 25 -8.71 14.50 -3.77
CA PHE A 25 -9.21 14.22 -5.12
C PHE A 25 -8.08 13.98 -6.13
N CYS A 26 -7.00 14.75 -6.05
CA CYS A 26 -5.85 14.56 -6.93
C CYS A 26 -5.16 13.20 -6.71
N ILE A 27 -5.04 12.73 -5.46
CA ILE A 27 -4.48 11.41 -5.16
C ILE A 27 -5.45 10.31 -5.57
N TYR A 28 -6.74 10.46 -5.27
CA TYR A 28 -7.76 9.50 -5.66
C TYR A 28 -7.79 9.28 -7.17
N LYS A 29 -7.75 10.36 -7.97
CA LYS A 29 -7.62 10.27 -9.44
C LYS A 29 -6.41 9.44 -9.85
N LYS A 30 -5.23 9.71 -9.28
CA LYS A 30 -3.99 8.99 -9.61
C LYS A 30 -4.02 7.51 -9.20
N VAL A 31 -4.65 7.19 -8.07
CA VAL A 31 -4.86 5.79 -7.65
C VAL A 31 -5.81 5.07 -8.61
N ARG A 32 -6.90 5.73 -9.04
CA ARG A 32 -7.87 5.18 -9.99
C ARG A 32 -7.24 4.95 -11.38
N GLU A 33 -6.46 5.90 -11.87
CA GLU A 33 -5.69 5.74 -13.12
C GLU A 33 -4.79 4.50 -13.05
N ARG A 34 -4.02 4.32 -11.96
CA ARG A 34 -3.16 3.14 -11.78
C ARG A 34 -3.90 1.81 -11.69
N ALA A 35 -5.08 1.80 -11.10
CA ALA A 35 -5.87 0.58 -10.94
C ALA A 35 -6.55 0.14 -12.23
N LEU A 36 -6.84 1.09 -13.14
CA LEU A 36 -7.53 0.84 -14.40
C LEU A 36 -6.57 0.69 -15.58
N GLU A 37 -5.44 1.40 -15.55
CA GLU A 37 -4.34 1.16 -16.49
C GLU A 37 -3.69 -0.18 -16.12
N ASN A 38 -3.67 -1.12 -17.08
CA ASN A 38 -2.98 -2.40 -16.95
C ASN A 38 -1.46 -2.18 -16.84
N ASN A 39 -1.01 -1.73 -15.68
CA ASN A 39 0.40 -1.56 -15.39
C ASN A 39 0.95 -2.86 -14.80
N TRP A 40 1.43 -3.72 -15.70
CA TRP A 40 2.03 -5.03 -15.43
C TRP A 40 3.29 -4.99 -14.55
N THR A 41 3.72 -3.82 -14.06
CA THR A 41 4.88 -3.66 -13.17
C THR A 41 4.52 -3.60 -11.68
N PHE A 42 3.22 -3.64 -11.33
CA PHE A 42 2.80 -3.75 -9.94
C PHE A 42 2.99 -5.18 -9.43
N ASP A 43 4.01 -5.37 -8.58
CA ASP A 43 4.24 -6.62 -7.86
C ASP A 43 3.59 -6.55 -6.48
N ASP A 44 2.54 -7.34 -6.28
CA ASP A 44 1.80 -7.42 -5.02
C ASP A 44 2.34 -8.49 -4.06
N LYS A 45 3.38 -9.25 -4.45
CA LYS A 45 3.96 -10.32 -3.60
C LYS A 45 4.35 -9.81 -2.23
N MET A 46 4.96 -8.62 -2.18
CA MET A 46 5.37 -7.96 -0.93
C MET A 46 4.19 -7.65 -0.01
N TYR A 47 2.97 -7.45 -0.54
CA TYR A 47 1.77 -7.30 0.29
C TYR A 47 1.29 -8.62 0.87
N GLY A 48 1.48 -9.71 0.12
CA GLY A 48 1.28 -11.06 0.64
C GLY A 48 2.10 -11.29 1.90
N ASP A 49 3.30 -10.71 1.99
CA ASP A 49 4.17 -10.87 3.16
C ASP A 49 3.79 -10.03 4.37
N LEU A 50 2.75 -9.20 4.29
CA LEU A 50 2.24 -8.48 5.44
C LEU A 50 1.62 -9.45 6.47
N PRO A 51 1.62 -9.09 7.77
CA PRO A 51 1.14 -9.97 8.84
C PRO A 51 -0.29 -10.49 8.60
N GLY A 52 -1.20 -9.64 8.12
CA GLY A 52 -2.60 -10.02 7.87
C GLY A 52 -2.74 -11.18 6.87
N PRO A 53 -2.31 -11.00 5.61
CA PRO A 53 -2.36 -12.06 4.60
C PRO A 53 -1.57 -13.34 4.96
N ARG A 54 -0.54 -13.25 5.81
CA ARG A 54 0.18 -14.41 6.33
C ARG A 54 -0.58 -15.16 7.40
N MET A 55 -1.21 -14.44 8.34
CA MET A 55 -2.12 -15.04 9.33
C MET A 55 -3.26 -15.80 8.64
N THR A 56 -3.83 -15.26 7.55
CA THR A 56 -4.87 -15.96 6.78
C THR A 56 -4.38 -17.25 6.10
N ARG A 57 -3.06 -17.39 5.91
CA ARG A 57 -2.42 -18.60 5.37
C ARG A 57 -1.95 -19.57 6.47
N GLY A 58 -2.26 -19.29 7.74
CA GLY A 58 -1.87 -20.11 8.88
C GLY A 58 -0.39 -19.98 9.27
N GLN A 59 0.31 -18.96 8.76
CA GLN A 59 1.71 -18.71 9.09
C GLN A 59 1.83 -17.94 10.41
N SER A 60 2.80 -18.31 11.24
CA SER A 60 3.11 -17.58 12.48
C SER A 60 3.72 -16.23 12.15
N VAL A 61 3.14 -15.18 12.73
CA VAL A 61 3.67 -13.82 12.61
C VAL A 61 4.92 -13.65 13.49
N GLN A 62 4.94 -14.31 14.65
CA GLN A 62 6.03 -14.24 15.61
C GLN A 62 7.34 -14.75 15.00
N GLU A 63 7.31 -15.94 14.42
CA GLU A 63 8.47 -16.60 13.80
C GLU A 63 9.12 -15.72 12.72
N TRP A 64 8.32 -15.02 11.92
CA TRP A 64 8.84 -14.11 10.91
C TRP A 64 9.56 -12.89 11.51
N PHE A 65 9.01 -12.29 12.57
CA PHE A 65 9.68 -11.17 13.23
C PHE A 65 11.00 -11.61 13.85
N ASP A 66 11.05 -12.81 14.43
CA ASP A 66 12.25 -13.37 15.03
C ASP A 66 13.32 -13.67 13.96
N GLU A 67 12.95 -14.17 12.78
CA GLU A 67 13.84 -14.43 11.64
C GLU A 67 14.43 -13.17 11.00
N ASN A 68 13.69 -12.06 10.96
CA ASN A 68 14.08 -10.82 10.27
C ASN A 68 14.68 -9.77 11.21
N ALA A 69 14.80 -10.08 12.51
CA ALA A 69 15.42 -9.22 13.53
C ALA A 69 16.94 -9.44 13.70
N SER A 70 17.53 -10.42 12.99
CA SER A 70 18.98 -10.69 12.94
C SER A 70 19.63 -10.10 11.68
#